data_AF-A0ABD4SE89-F1
#
_entry.id   AF-A0ABD4SE89-F1
#
_cell.length_a   1.000
_cell.length_b   1.000
_cell.length_c   1.000
_cell.angle_alpha   90.00
_cell.angle_beta   90.00
_cell.angle_gamma   90.00
#
_symmetry.space_group_name_H-M   'P 1'
#
loop_
_entity.id
_entity.type
_entity.pdbx_description
1 polymer ?
#
loop_
_entity_poly.entity_id
_entity_poly.type
_entity_poly.pdbx_seq_one_letter_code
_entity_poly.pdbx_strand_id
1 'polypeptide(L)'
;MSDFFERYGRCRHFFLNRYCGINSMLAVNNWQALRNQVRKWDKPVKGSKGKLETVYNFQTKHWVGALREACANIKSMWSNLANRLKKVIQGNENFSADQRHLLFFILKFKSAWQAVLLHKPIELPEEYTGALTEIEAKLTDKQIKQAHSYLRRITYRYHYRARKSGRLGSSMKCDLNWAFEGNTFSFSSDVPRKQFSVEMTSPWSYPRTGDITVVLDRIKQRLEVHKLISSKRYSNDSKKAIGI
;
A
#
# COMPACT_ATOMS: atom_id res chain seq x y z
N MET A 1 -0.12 -3.26 26.54
CA MET A 1 0.52 -3.31 25.20
C MET A 1 -0.36 -3.99 24.16
N SER A 2 -1.02 -5.12 24.45
CA SER A 2 -1.91 -5.82 23.50
C SER A 2 -2.98 -4.91 22.86
N ASP A 3 -3.78 -4.21 23.67
CA ASP A 3 -4.86 -3.35 23.17
C ASP A 3 -4.37 -2.24 22.23
N PHE A 4 -3.16 -1.73 22.46
CA PHE A 4 -2.57 -0.71 21.62
C PHE A 4 -2.31 -1.22 20.19
N PHE A 5 -1.76 -2.43 20.06
CA PHE A 5 -1.57 -3.09 18.76
C PHE A 5 -2.91 -3.42 18.08
N GLU A 6 -3.94 -3.77 18.85
CA GLU A 6 -5.29 -3.98 18.31
C GLU A 6 -5.89 -2.70 17.74
N ARG A 7 -5.82 -1.59 18.50
CA ARG A 7 -6.32 -0.29 18.05
C ARG A 7 -5.57 0.16 16.79
N TYR A 8 -4.25 -0.01 16.74
CA TYR A 8 -3.46 0.24 15.54
C TYR A 8 -3.93 -0.61 14.35
N GLY A 9 -4.10 -1.92 14.55
CA GLY A 9 -4.58 -2.84 13.52
C GLY A 9 -5.97 -2.47 12.99
N ARG A 10 -6.90 -2.09 13.86
CA ARG A 10 -8.25 -1.61 13.48
C ARG A 10 -8.18 -0.31 12.67
N CYS A 11 -7.31 0.63 13.04
CA CYS A 11 -7.10 1.86 12.27
C CYS A 11 -6.49 1.59 10.89
N ARG A 12 -5.45 0.76 10.82
CA ARG A 12 -4.85 0.31 9.56
C ARG A 12 -5.91 -0.33 8.65
N HIS A 13 -6.76 -1.17 9.22
CA HIS A 13 -7.85 -1.83 8.51
C HIS A 13 -8.91 -0.85 8.00
N PHE A 14 -9.27 0.16 8.80
CA PHE A 14 -10.18 1.22 8.37
C PHE A 14 -9.66 1.96 7.13
N PHE A 15 -8.39 2.37 7.13
CA PHE A 15 -7.79 3.01 5.97
C PHE A 15 -7.72 2.07 4.76
N LEU A 16 -7.40 0.81 5.00
CA LEU A 16 -7.40 -0.20 3.95
C LEU A 16 -8.78 -0.29 3.29
N ASN A 17 -9.86 -0.40 4.06
CA ASN A 17 -11.22 -0.50 3.53
C ASN A 17 -11.65 0.78 2.82
N ARG A 18 -11.26 1.94 3.35
CA ARG A 18 -11.60 3.25 2.76
C ARG A 18 -10.91 3.48 1.42
N TYR A 19 -9.65 3.06 1.29
CA TYR A 19 -8.80 3.40 0.15
C TYR A 19 -8.44 2.22 -0.76
N CYS A 20 -8.94 1.00 -0.51
CA CYS A 20 -8.70 -0.15 -1.40
C CYS A 20 -9.51 -0.10 -2.70
N GLY A 21 -10.49 0.80 -2.82
CA GLY A 21 -11.33 0.93 -4.01
C GLY A 21 -10.60 1.49 -5.23
N ILE A 22 -11.15 1.23 -6.42
CA ILE A 22 -10.61 1.66 -7.72
C ILE A 22 -10.38 3.18 -7.76
N ASN A 23 -11.30 3.99 -7.22
CA ASN A 23 -11.18 5.45 -7.18
C ASN A 23 -9.93 5.95 -6.44
N SER A 24 -9.45 5.19 -5.46
CA SER A 24 -8.29 5.56 -4.63
C SER A 24 -6.97 4.96 -5.14
N MET A 25 -7.00 4.21 -6.24
CA MET A 25 -5.84 3.49 -6.79
C MET A 25 -4.62 4.38 -7.07
N LEU A 26 -4.84 5.61 -7.54
CA LEU A 26 -3.76 6.60 -7.74
C LEU A 26 -3.46 7.41 -6.48
N ALA A 27 -4.48 7.76 -5.70
CA ALA A 27 -4.34 8.58 -4.50
C ALA A 27 -3.36 7.97 -3.48
N VAL A 28 -3.34 6.65 -3.35
CA VAL A 28 -2.42 5.93 -2.44
C VAL A 28 -0.95 6.04 -2.84
N ASN A 29 -0.63 6.38 -4.10
CA ASN A 29 0.75 6.58 -4.54
C ASN A 29 1.39 7.75 -3.79
N ASN A 30 0.67 8.87 -3.66
CA ASN A 30 1.06 10.04 -2.88
C ASN A 30 0.46 10.01 -1.47
N TRP A 31 1.08 9.21 -0.59
CA TRP A 31 0.61 9.04 0.78
C TRP A 31 0.67 10.35 1.60
N GLN A 32 1.58 11.28 1.28
CA GLN A 32 1.69 12.57 1.99
C GLN A 32 0.49 13.48 1.69
N ALA A 33 0.07 13.55 0.43
CA ALA A 33 -1.14 14.28 0.04
C ALA A 33 -2.37 13.67 0.72
N LEU A 34 -2.48 12.34 0.72
CA LEU A 34 -3.56 11.64 1.41
C LEU A 34 -3.55 11.91 2.92
N ARG A 35 -2.39 11.87 3.57
CA ARG A 35 -2.22 12.23 4.98
C ARG A 35 -2.71 13.66 5.25
N ASN A 36 -2.35 14.62 4.40
CA ASN A 36 -2.77 16.02 4.56
C ASN A 36 -4.30 16.16 4.41
N GLN A 37 -4.92 15.42 3.50
CA GLN A 37 -6.39 15.34 3.41
C GLN A 37 -7.00 14.74 4.68
N VAL A 38 -6.43 13.65 5.21
CA VAL A 38 -6.86 13.04 6.47
C VAL A 38 -6.80 14.03 7.62
N ARG A 39 -5.68 14.76 7.76
CA ARG A 39 -5.54 15.82 8.77
C ARG A 39 -6.60 16.90 8.66
N LYS A 40 -7.06 17.26 7.46
CA LYS A 40 -8.08 18.30 7.27
C LYS A 40 -9.45 17.90 7.85
N TRP A 41 -9.88 16.66 7.63
CA TRP A 41 -11.17 16.18 8.16
C TRP A 41 -11.07 15.58 9.56
N ASP A 42 -9.87 15.22 10.01
CA ASP A 42 -9.56 14.83 11.39
C ASP A 42 -9.27 16.05 12.30
N LYS A 43 -9.43 17.28 11.78
CA LYS A 43 -9.19 18.50 12.57
C LYS A 43 -10.06 18.50 13.83
N PRO A 44 -9.45 18.61 15.02
CA PRO A 44 -10.21 18.80 16.24
C PRO A 44 -10.91 20.17 16.23
N VAL A 45 -12.05 20.25 16.90
CA VAL A 45 -12.60 21.53 17.36
C VAL A 45 -11.71 22.01 18.51
N LYS A 46 -11.53 23.33 18.71
CA LYS A 46 -10.64 23.86 19.77
C LYS A 46 -10.87 23.12 21.10
N GLY A 47 -9.80 22.53 21.64
CA GLY A 47 -9.83 21.80 22.92
C GLY A 47 -10.29 20.34 22.85
N SER A 48 -10.68 19.79 21.69
CA SER A 48 -11.07 18.39 21.54
C SER A 48 -10.03 17.54 20.80
N LYS A 49 -10.21 16.21 20.83
CA LYS A 49 -9.41 15.27 20.05
C LYS A 49 -9.94 15.19 18.61
N GLY A 50 -9.07 14.84 17.66
CA GLY A 50 -9.49 14.50 16.30
C GLY A 50 -10.48 13.32 16.29
N LYS A 51 -11.28 13.17 15.23
CA LYS A 51 -12.25 12.06 15.11
C LYS A 51 -11.56 10.70 15.20
N LEU A 52 -10.42 10.54 14.54
CA LEU A 52 -9.63 9.30 14.58
C LEU A 52 -8.99 9.07 15.95
N GLU A 53 -8.47 10.12 16.57
CA GLU A 53 -7.92 10.03 17.93
C GLU A 53 -8.99 9.65 18.95
N THR A 54 -10.24 10.07 18.72
CA THR A 54 -11.40 9.71 19.54
C THR A 54 -11.84 8.28 19.29
N VAL A 55 -12.02 7.88 18.02
CA VAL A 55 -12.52 6.54 17.64
C VAL A 55 -11.54 5.43 18.01
N TYR A 56 -10.25 5.67 17.84
CA TYR A 56 -9.24 4.64 18.06
C TYR A 56 -8.36 4.87 19.30
N ASN A 57 -8.63 5.91 20.09
CA ASN A 57 -7.94 6.23 21.33
C ASN A 57 -6.40 6.12 21.24
N PHE A 58 -5.79 6.75 20.24
CA PHE A 58 -4.33 6.88 20.14
C PHE A 58 -3.96 8.21 19.45
N GLN A 59 -2.71 8.67 19.65
CA GLN A 59 -2.20 9.93 19.11
C GLN A 59 -2.09 9.98 17.58
N THR A 60 -2.13 11.19 17.02
CA THR A 60 -1.98 11.47 15.58
C THR A 60 -0.88 10.66 14.88
N LYS A 61 0.30 10.55 15.50
CA LYS A 61 1.45 9.82 14.92
C LYS A 61 1.13 8.35 14.60
N HIS A 62 0.29 7.72 15.40
CA HIS A 62 -0.03 6.29 15.27
C HIS A 62 -0.99 6.05 14.10
N TRP A 63 -2.04 6.86 13.91
CA TRP A 63 -2.85 6.72 12.69
C TRP A 63 -2.06 7.12 11.45
N VAL A 64 -1.13 8.09 11.53
CA VAL A 64 -0.29 8.45 10.37
C VAL A 64 0.57 7.25 9.95
N GLY A 65 1.16 6.53 10.91
CA GLY A 65 1.86 5.27 10.66
C GLY A 65 0.94 4.21 10.05
N ALA A 66 -0.26 4.02 10.61
CA ALA A 66 -1.25 3.07 10.12
C ALA A 66 -1.72 3.38 8.69
N LEU A 67 -1.91 4.66 8.35
CA LEU A 67 -2.23 5.13 7.01
C LEU A 67 -1.10 4.82 6.03
N ARG A 68 0.14 5.16 6.40
CA ARG A 68 1.33 4.90 5.56
C ARG A 68 1.47 3.41 5.26
N GLU A 69 1.26 2.55 6.26
CA GLU A 69 1.28 1.11 6.09
C GLU A 69 0.11 0.61 5.22
N ALA A 70 -1.11 1.11 5.46
CA ALA A 70 -2.27 0.78 4.62
C ALA A 70 -2.04 1.15 3.15
N CYS A 71 -1.48 2.34 2.85
CA CYS A 71 -1.13 2.73 1.51
C CYS A 71 -0.10 1.78 0.87
N ALA A 72 0.94 1.37 1.60
CA ALA A 72 1.93 0.41 1.11
C ALA A 72 1.31 -0.96 0.80
N ASN A 73 0.40 -1.43 1.65
CA ASN A 73 -0.34 -2.68 1.45
C ASN A 73 -1.24 -2.59 0.22
N ILE A 74 -1.97 -1.48 0.04
CA ILE A 74 -2.81 -1.25 -1.15
C ILE A 74 -1.96 -1.22 -2.43
N LYS A 75 -0.80 -0.55 -2.42
CA LYS A 75 0.12 -0.54 -3.58
C LYS A 75 0.56 -1.95 -3.96
N SER A 76 0.93 -2.75 -2.97
CA SER A 76 1.37 -4.14 -3.15
C SER A 76 0.23 -5.02 -3.66
N MET A 77 -0.98 -4.84 -3.10
CA MET A 77 -2.20 -5.52 -3.53
C MET A 77 -2.50 -5.28 -5.02
N TRP A 78 -2.48 -4.04 -5.49
CA TRP A 78 -2.69 -3.72 -6.91
C TRP A 78 -1.61 -4.31 -7.81
N SER A 79 -0.35 -4.31 -7.37
CA SER A 79 0.77 -4.87 -8.13
C SER A 79 0.66 -6.40 -8.25
N ASN A 80 0.31 -7.07 -7.14
CA ASN A 80 0.05 -8.51 -7.14
C ASN A 80 -1.17 -8.87 -7.99
N LEU A 81 -2.22 -8.04 -7.96
CA LEU A 81 -3.38 -8.21 -8.82
C LEU A 81 -2.98 -8.09 -10.30
N ALA A 82 -2.22 -7.06 -10.69
CA ALA A 82 -1.74 -6.92 -12.06
C ALA A 82 -0.98 -8.17 -12.54
N ASN A 83 -0.07 -8.70 -11.72
CA ASN A 83 0.68 -9.92 -12.04
C ASN A 83 -0.23 -11.15 -12.20
N ARG A 84 -1.24 -11.28 -11.34
CA ARG A 84 -2.24 -12.35 -11.46
C ARG A 84 -3.06 -12.20 -12.75
N LEU A 85 -3.50 -10.98 -13.07
CA LEU A 85 -4.27 -10.71 -14.27
C LEU A 85 -3.46 -11.00 -15.54
N LYS A 86 -2.18 -10.65 -15.57
CA LYS A 86 -1.28 -10.98 -16.69
C LYS A 86 -1.25 -12.48 -16.97
N LYS A 87 -1.15 -13.32 -15.92
CA LYS A 87 -1.21 -14.79 -16.07
C LYS A 87 -2.54 -15.27 -16.64
N VAL A 88 -3.66 -14.70 -16.18
CA VAL A 88 -5.01 -15.04 -16.68
C VAL A 88 -5.20 -14.63 -18.13
N ILE A 89 -4.70 -13.46 -18.52
CA ILE A 89 -4.75 -12.96 -19.89
C ILE A 89 -3.90 -13.83 -20.82
N GLN A 90 -2.69 -14.21 -20.37
CA GLN A 90 -1.79 -15.08 -21.13
C GLN A 90 -2.43 -16.44 -21.43
N GLY A 91 -3.13 -17.03 -20.46
CA GLY A 91 -3.81 -18.32 -20.63
C GLY A 91 -5.13 -18.25 -21.38
N ASN A 92 -5.56 -17.09 -21.88
CA ASN A 92 -6.80 -16.97 -22.64
C ASN A 92 -6.54 -17.06 -24.15
N GLU A 93 -6.87 -18.20 -24.73
CA GLU A 93 -6.68 -18.51 -26.16
C GLU A 93 -7.54 -17.65 -27.09
N ASN A 94 -8.65 -17.10 -26.61
CA ASN A 94 -9.58 -16.32 -27.42
C ASN A 94 -9.08 -14.91 -27.78
N PHE A 95 -7.91 -14.49 -27.28
CA PHE A 95 -7.31 -13.19 -27.58
C PHE A 95 -6.13 -13.31 -28.53
N SER A 96 -6.08 -12.40 -29.51
CA SER A 96 -4.91 -12.25 -30.38
C SER A 96 -3.69 -11.75 -29.60
N ALA A 97 -2.50 -11.90 -30.20
CA ALA A 97 -1.26 -11.38 -29.63
C ALA A 97 -1.33 -9.86 -29.37
N ASP A 98 -1.90 -9.09 -30.30
CA ASP A 98 -2.05 -7.64 -30.16
C ASP A 98 -3.04 -7.25 -29.05
N GLN A 99 -4.14 -7.99 -28.88
CA GLN A 99 -5.08 -7.76 -27.77
C GLN A 99 -4.42 -8.03 -26.41
N ARG A 100 -3.60 -9.08 -26.31
CA ARG A 100 -2.83 -9.37 -25.09
C ARG A 100 -1.79 -8.26 -24.83
N HIS A 101 -1.11 -7.78 -25.88
CA HIS A 101 -0.15 -6.70 -25.76
C HIS A 101 -0.80 -5.41 -25.24
N LEU A 102 -1.95 -5.01 -25.78
CA LEU A 102 -2.74 -3.88 -25.27
C LEU A 102 -3.06 -4.03 -23.79
N LEU A 103 -3.55 -5.20 -23.38
CA LEU A 103 -3.90 -5.46 -21.97
C LEU A 103 -2.69 -5.41 -21.04
N PHE A 104 -1.54 -5.94 -21.47
CA PHE A 104 -0.30 -5.88 -20.69
C PHE A 104 0.24 -4.46 -20.57
N PHE A 105 0.14 -3.67 -21.63
CA PHE A 105 0.48 -2.26 -21.64
C PHE A 105 -0.39 -1.47 -20.65
N ILE A 106 -1.71 -1.64 -20.70
CA ILE A 106 -2.65 -1.00 -19.77
C ILE A 106 -2.32 -1.38 -18.32
N LEU A 107 -2.04 -2.67 -18.04
CA LEU A 107 -1.70 -3.14 -16.68
C LEU A 107 -0.35 -2.61 -16.17
N LYS A 108 0.54 -2.13 -17.04
CA LYS A 108 1.81 -1.51 -16.65
C LYS A 108 1.58 -0.14 -16.01
N PHE A 109 0.62 0.63 -16.52
CA PHE A 109 0.33 1.98 -16.04
C PHE A 109 -0.94 2.00 -15.18
N LYS A 110 -0.78 2.29 -13.89
CA LYS A 110 -1.92 2.36 -12.96
C LYS A 110 -2.97 3.40 -13.37
N SER A 111 -2.56 4.50 -14.01
CA SER A 111 -3.49 5.53 -14.52
C SER A 111 -4.36 5.00 -15.65
N ALA A 112 -3.75 4.37 -16.67
CA ALA A 112 -4.48 3.74 -17.77
C ALA A 112 -5.41 2.63 -17.26
N TRP A 113 -4.92 1.76 -16.38
CA TRP A 113 -5.75 0.71 -15.79
C TRP A 113 -6.96 1.29 -15.04
N GLN A 114 -6.75 2.33 -14.21
CA GLN A 114 -7.85 2.99 -13.51
C GLN A 114 -8.85 3.63 -14.49
N ALA A 115 -8.37 4.30 -15.55
CA ALA A 115 -9.22 4.92 -16.56
C ALA A 115 -10.14 3.90 -17.26
N VAL A 116 -9.59 2.74 -17.66
CA VAL A 116 -10.38 1.65 -18.27
C VAL A 116 -11.44 1.09 -17.31
N LEU A 117 -11.13 1.02 -16.02
CA LEU A 117 -12.07 0.57 -15.00
C LEU A 117 -13.19 1.59 -14.74
N LEU A 118 -12.90 2.88 -14.89
CA LEU A 118 -13.83 3.99 -14.65
C LEU A 118 -14.53 4.50 -15.92
N HIS A 119 -14.32 3.86 -17.07
CA HIS A 119 -14.84 4.32 -18.37
C HIS A 119 -14.43 5.76 -18.71
N LYS A 120 -13.20 6.13 -18.33
CA LYS A 120 -12.60 7.43 -18.62
C LYS A 120 -11.57 7.31 -19.74
N PRO A 121 -11.27 8.41 -20.46
CA PRO A 121 -10.17 8.41 -21.42
C PRO A 121 -8.83 8.09 -20.73
N ILE A 122 -7.95 7.40 -21.44
CA ILE A 122 -6.64 7.02 -20.93
C ILE A 122 -5.71 8.24 -21.02
N GLU A 123 -5.36 8.79 -19.86
CA GLU A 123 -4.37 9.84 -19.74
C GLU A 123 -3.00 9.22 -19.40
N LEU A 124 -2.05 9.38 -20.32
CA LEU A 124 -0.66 8.91 -20.21
C LEU A 124 0.31 10.06 -20.49
N PRO A 125 1.55 9.99 -19.96
CA PRO A 125 2.61 10.91 -20.38
C PRO A 125 2.86 10.80 -21.89
N GLU A 126 3.21 11.92 -22.53
CA GLU A 126 3.40 12.03 -24.00
C GLU A 126 4.34 10.97 -24.58
N GLU A 127 5.38 10.58 -23.84
CA GLU A 127 6.31 9.51 -24.24
C GLU A 127 5.63 8.17 -24.54
N TYR A 128 4.50 7.89 -23.90
CA TYR A 128 3.80 6.61 -23.98
C TYR A 128 2.48 6.68 -24.75
N THR A 129 1.99 7.88 -25.10
CA THR A 129 0.77 8.03 -25.88
C THR A 129 0.94 7.50 -27.30
N GLY A 130 2.08 7.81 -27.94
CA GLY A 130 2.41 7.28 -29.28
C GLY A 130 2.45 5.75 -29.31
N ALA A 131 3.06 5.13 -28.30
CA ALA A 131 3.10 3.67 -28.18
C ALA A 131 1.70 3.05 -28.02
N LEU A 132 0.79 3.70 -27.29
CA LEU A 132 -0.59 3.23 -27.18
C LEU A 132 -1.32 3.32 -28.53
N THR A 133 -1.18 4.43 -29.24
CA THR A 133 -1.81 4.62 -30.56
C THR A 133 -1.32 3.62 -31.60
N GLU A 134 -0.04 3.26 -31.58
CA GLU A 134 0.52 2.22 -32.45
C GLU A 134 -0.06 0.83 -32.17
N ILE A 135 -0.31 0.51 -30.90
CA ILE A 135 -0.94 -0.76 -30.51
C ILE A 135 -2.42 -0.76 -30.91
N GLU A 136 -3.13 0.34 -30.68
CA GLU A 136 -4.55 0.47 -31.02
C GLU A 136 -4.77 0.46 -32.54
N ALA A 137 -3.87 1.01 -33.34
CA ALA A 137 -3.95 1.01 -34.81
C ALA A 137 -3.96 -0.40 -35.42
N LYS A 138 -3.38 -1.39 -34.73
CA LYS A 138 -3.37 -2.80 -35.17
C LYS A 138 -4.67 -3.54 -34.86
N LEU A 139 -5.55 -2.94 -34.08
CA LEU A 139 -6.75 -3.56 -33.54
C LEU A 139 -8.00 -2.88 -34.09
N THR A 140 -9.06 -3.65 -34.29
CA THR A 140 -10.37 -3.06 -34.58
C THR A 140 -10.97 -2.47 -33.29
N ASP A 141 -11.77 -1.41 -33.40
CA ASP A 141 -12.51 -0.82 -32.26
C ASP A 141 -13.31 -1.87 -31.45
N LYS A 142 -13.90 -2.87 -32.13
CA LYS A 142 -14.57 -4.00 -31.48
C LYS A 142 -13.63 -4.83 -30.58
N GLN A 143 -12.40 -5.08 -31.04
CA GLN A 143 -11.38 -5.83 -30.29
C GLN A 143 -10.89 -5.04 -29.07
N ILE A 144 -10.72 -3.72 -29.21
CA ILE A 144 -10.36 -2.81 -28.11
C ILE A 144 -11.45 -2.80 -27.04
N LYS A 145 -12.71 -2.61 -27.45
CA LYS A 145 -13.88 -2.66 -26.54
C LYS A 145 -13.98 -4.01 -25.82
N GLN A 146 -13.76 -5.12 -26.53
CA GLN A 146 -13.75 -6.46 -25.95
C GLN A 146 -12.64 -6.61 -24.91
N ALA A 147 -11.42 -6.16 -25.21
CA ALA A 147 -10.28 -6.20 -24.30
C ALA A 147 -10.56 -5.37 -23.03
N HIS A 148 -11.03 -4.13 -23.17
CA HIS A 148 -11.40 -3.27 -22.05
C HIS A 148 -12.51 -3.89 -21.18
N SER A 149 -13.55 -4.47 -21.80
CA SER A 149 -14.63 -5.15 -21.08
C SER A 149 -14.14 -6.37 -20.31
N TYR A 150 -13.28 -7.18 -20.95
CA TYR A 150 -12.66 -8.33 -20.32
C TYR A 150 -11.79 -7.92 -19.12
N LEU A 151 -10.95 -6.89 -19.28
CA LEU A 151 -10.09 -6.37 -18.22
C LEU A 151 -10.90 -5.94 -17.00
N ARG A 152 -12.00 -5.21 -17.21
CA ARG A 152 -12.94 -4.85 -16.13
C ARG A 152 -13.45 -6.10 -15.43
N ARG A 153 -14.00 -7.06 -16.17
CA ARG A 153 -14.60 -8.28 -15.62
C ARG A 153 -13.59 -9.08 -14.78
N ILE A 154 -12.38 -9.31 -15.28
CA ILE A 154 -11.35 -10.05 -14.53
C ILE A 154 -10.85 -9.25 -13.33
N THR A 155 -10.75 -7.92 -13.46
CA THR A 155 -10.35 -7.07 -12.33
C THR A 155 -11.39 -7.19 -11.22
N TYR A 156 -12.67 -6.97 -11.48
CA TYR A 156 -13.72 -7.10 -10.45
C TYR A 156 -13.82 -8.51 -9.85
N ARG A 157 -13.56 -9.55 -10.64
CA ARG A 157 -13.55 -10.94 -10.17
C ARG A 157 -12.42 -11.22 -9.17
N TYR A 158 -11.22 -10.75 -9.46
CA TYR A 158 -10.03 -11.04 -8.65
C TYR A 158 -9.65 -9.93 -7.67
N HIS A 159 -10.29 -8.77 -7.78
CA HIS A 159 -10.04 -7.63 -6.90
C HIS A 159 -10.34 -8.01 -5.45
N TYR A 160 -9.41 -7.62 -4.58
CA TYR A 160 -9.51 -7.91 -3.16
C TYR A 160 -10.73 -7.20 -2.57
N ARG A 161 -11.58 -7.97 -1.89
CA ARG A 161 -12.62 -7.42 -1.02
C ARG A 161 -12.06 -7.35 0.39
N ALA A 162 -12.02 -6.14 0.94
CA ALA A 162 -11.75 -5.88 2.35
C ALA A 162 -12.54 -6.84 3.26
N ARG A 163 -11.84 -7.82 3.86
CA ARG A 163 -12.43 -8.69 4.90
C ARG A 163 -12.29 -8.02 6.26
N LYS A 164 -13.30 -8.14 7.12
CA LYS A 164 -13.19 -7.74 8.53
C LYS A 164 -11.90 -8.33 9.12
N SER A 165 -11.11 -7.49 9.79
CA SER A 165 -9.89 -7.86 10.49
C SER A 165 -10.15 -8.97 11.52
N GLY A 166 -10.13 -10.24 11.08
CA GLY A 166 -10.38 -11.40 11.95
C GLY A 166 -9.21 -11.76 12.86
N ARG A 167 -8.00 -11.23 12.58
CA ARG A 167 -6.83 -11.37 13.44
C ARG A 167 -6.43 -10.01 13.98
N LEU A 168 -6.35 -9.96 15.30
CA LEU A 168 -5.92 -8.82 16.09
C LEU A 168 -4.56 -8.35 15.55
N GLY A 169 -4.40 -7.04 15.29
CA GLY A 169 -3.17 -6.49 14.73
C GLY A 169 -1.98 -6.93 15.57
N SER A 170 -1.05 -7.69 14.98
CA SER A 170 0.17 -8.16 15.65
C SER A 170 1.38 -7.31 15.33
N SER A 171 1.31 -6.45 14.30
CA SER A 171 2.43 -5.65 13.85
C SER A 171 2.08 -4.17 13.78
N MET A 172 3.09 -3.34 14.04
CA MET A 172 3.02 -1.89 13.93
C MET A 172 4.33 -1.34 13.37
N LYS A 173 4.24 -0.43 12.39
CA LYS A 173 5.40 0.37 11.98
C LYS A 173 5.60 1.57 12.89
N CYS A 174 6.82 1.72 13.39
CA CYS A 174 7.25 2.90 14.15
C CYS A 174 8.18 3.75 13.28
N ASP A 175 7.78 4.99 13.02
CA ASP A 175 8.57 5.98 12.30
C ASP A 175 9.23 6.92 13.30
N LEU A 176 10.57 6.92 13.35
CA LEU A 176 11.48 7.79 14.11
C LEU A 176 11.15 8.05 15.61
N ASN A 177 10.12 7.43 16.17
CA ASN A 177 9.62 7.58 17.55
C ASN A 177 9.97 6.37 18.40
N TRP A 178 11.19 5.88 18.19
CA TRP A 178 11.76 4.74 18.86
C TRP A 178 13.24 5.00 19.10
N ALA A 179 13.81 4.38 20.13
CA ALA A 179 15.22 4.49 20.45
C ALA A 179 15.73 3.20 21.10
N PHE A 180 17.04 3.01 21.02
CA PHE A 180 17.76 2.07 21.88
C PHE A 180 18.61 2.88 22.84
N GLU A 181 18.45 2.61 24.14
CA GLU A 181 19.30 3.13 25.20
C GLU A 181 19.98 1.92 25.86
N GLY A 182 21.23 1.66 25.49
CA GLY A 182 21.90 0.41 25.82
C GLY A 182 21.16 -0.79 25.23
N ASN A 183 20.67 -1.68 26.10
CA ASN A 183 19.90 -2.86 25.74
C ASN A 183 18.37 -2.67 25.80
N THR A 184 17.91 -1.45 26.11
CA THR A 184 16.49 -1.15 26.25
C THR A 184 15.95 -0.53 24.98
N PHE A 185 14.95 -1.19 24.39
CA PHE A 185 14.19 -0.66 23.26
C PHE A 185 12.99 0.13 23.77
N SER A 186 12.89 1.39 23.37
CA SER A 186 11.76 2.25 23.69
C SER A 186 11.01 2.68 22.43
N PHE A 187 9.69 2.75 22.51
CA PHE A 187 8.85 3.31 21.45
C PHE A 187 7.63 4.00 22.04
N SER A 188 7.12 4.98 21.30
CA SER A 188 6.06 5.82 21.82
C SER A 188 4.75 5.08 22.12
N SER A 189 4.11 5.42 23.24
CA SER A 189 2.78 4.89 23.59
C SER A 189 1.67 5.79 23.04
N ASP A 190 0.42 5.37 23.26
CA ASP A 190 -0.80 6.13 23.01
C ASP A 190 -1.03 7.27 24.00
N VAL A 191 -0.42 7.22 25.18
CA VAL A 191 -0.53 8.28 26.20
C VAL A 191 0.47 9.41 25.92
N PRO A 192 0.05 10.69 25.93
CA PRO A 192 0.94 11.81 25.67
C PRO A 192 2.19 11.78 26.55
N ARG A 193 3.35 12.00 25.94
CA ARG A 193 4.68 12.01 26.59
C ARG A 193 5.06 10.73 27.34
N LYS A 194 4.37 9.61 27.11
CA LYS A 194 4.76 8.29 27.63
C LYS A 194 5.27 7.39 26.50
N GLN A 195 6.10 6.42 26.88
CA GLN A 195 6.71 5.44 25.99
C GLN A 195 6.59 4.05 26.62
N PHE A 196 6.57 3.02 25.78
CA PHE A 196 6.84 1.66 26.22
C PHE A 196 8.34 1.44 26.15
N SER A 197 8.91 0.85 27.20
CA SER A 197 10.32 0.46 27.27
C SER A 197 10.37 -1.04 27.56
N VAL A 198 11.19 -1.77 26.79
CA VAL A 198 11.34 -3.22 26.89
C VAL A 198 12.81 -3.56 26.77
N GLU A 199 13.31 -4.36 27.71
CA GLU A 199 14.67 -4.90 27.62
C GLU A 199 14.74 -5.97 26.51
N MET A 200 15.74 -5.85 25.65
CA MET A 200 15.93 -6.77 24.55
C MET A 200 16.68 -8.01 25.02
N THR A 201 16.28 -9.19 24.52
CA THR A 201 17.04 -10.43 24.79
C THR A 201 18.38 -10.45 24.06
N SER A 202 18.46 -9.74 22.93
CA SER A 202 19.67 -9.70 22.10
C SER A 202 20.47 -8.42 22.35
N PRO A 203 21.81 -8.47 22.28
CA PRO A 203 22.67 -7.29 22.46
C PRO A 203 22.63 -6.30 21.28
N TRP A 204 21.83 -6.60 20.24
CA TRP A 204 21.74 -5.77 19.04
C TRP A 204 20.99 -4.47 19.34
N SER A 205 21.69 -3.35 19.18
CA SER A 205 21.11 -2.01 19.15
C SER A 205 21.23 -1.44 17.74
N TYR A 206 20.26 -0.60 17.37
CA TYR A 206 20.24 0.04 16.05
C TYR A 206 20.25 1.56 16.19
N PRO A 207 21.01 2.28 15.34
CA PRO A 207 20.93 3.74 15.31
C PRO A 207 19.51 4.15 14.93
N ARG A 208 19.03 5.28 15.46
CA ARG A 208 17.68 5.84 15.24
C ARG A 208 17.52 6.39 13.82
N THR A 209 17.58 5.49 12.84
CA THR A 209 17.53 5.77 11.41
C THR A 209 16.48 4.90 10.74
N GLY A 210 15.60 5.52 9.96
CA GLY A 210 14.56 4.79 9.22
C GLY A 210 13.45 4.19 10.08
N ASP A 211 12.59 3.42 9.42
CA ASP A 211 11.43 2.78 10.04
C ASP A 211 11.81 1.43 10.64
N ILE A 212 11.18 1.07 11.75
CA ILE A 212 11.19 -0.29 12.29
C ILE A 212 9.78 -0.86 12.32
N THR A 213 9.69 -2.18 12.29
CA THR A 213 8.43 -2.88 12.51
C THR A 213 8.52 -3.60 13.84
N VAL A 214 7.59 -3.30 14.73
CA VAL A 214 7.44 -4.01 16.00
C VAL A 214 6.34 -5.04 15.83
N VAL A 215 6.60 -6.29 16.22
CA VAL A 215 5.66 -7.39 16.14
C VAL A 215 5.43 -7.96 17.54
N LEU A 216 4.18 -7.96 17.97
CA LEU A 216 3.72 -8.59 19.20
C LEU A 216 3.24 -10.03 18.87
N ASP A 217 4.07 -11.01 19.20
CA ASP A 217 3.70 -12.43 19.14
C ASP A 217 3.01 -12.84 20.43
N ARG A 218 1.70 -13.04 20.35
CA ARG A 218 0.85 -13.43 21.49
C ARG A 218 0.91 -14.91 21.81
N ILE A 219 1.34 -15.75 20.88
CA ILE A 219 1.46 -17.19 21.11
C ILE A 219 2.73 -17.44 21.92
N LYS A 220 3.83 -16.83 21.49
CA LYS A 220 5.14 -16.95 22.15
C LYS A 220 5.39 -15.91 23.24
N GLN A 221 4.42 -15.03 23.49
CA GLN A 221 4.49 -13.95 24.49
C GLN A 221 5.77 -13.11 24.37
N ARG A 222 6.15 -12.74 23.14
CA ARG A 222 7.39 -11.99 22.85
C ARG A 222 7.14 -10.78 21.97
N LEU A 223 7.96 -9.77 22.17
CA LEU A 223 8.03 -8.59 21.31
C LEU A 223 9.23 -8.74 20.38
N GLU A 224 9.00 -8.68 19.07
CA GLU A 224 10.05 -8.73 18.07
C GLU A 224 10.23 -7.36 17.44
N VAL A 225 11.49 -6.92 17.32
CA VAL A 225 11.86 -5.67 16.64
C VAL A 225 12.52 -6.04 15.32
N HIS A 226 11.83 -5.79 14.23
CA HIS A 226 12.30 -6.05 12.87
C HIS A 226 12.81 -4.75 12.26
N LYS A 227 14.10 -4.70 11.95
CA LYS A 227 14.71 -3.60 11.21
C LYS A 227 15.24 -4.11 9.87
N LEU A 228 14.89 -3.41 8.80
CA LEU A 228 15.48 -3.66 7.49
C LEU A 228 16.94 -3.19 7.49
N ILE A 229 17.85 -4.12 7.21
CA ILE A 229 19.26 -3.80 6.99
C ILE A 229 19.39 -3.30 5.57
N SER A 230 19.69 -2.01 5.39
CA SER A 230 19.98 -1.45 4.07
C SER A 230 21.42 -1.78 3.69
N SER A 231 21.62 -2.74 2.80
CA SER A 231 22.91 -2.96 2.15
C SER A 231 23.12 -1.92 1.04
N LYS A 232 24.29 -1.28 0.95
CA LYS A 232 24.66 -0.47 -0.20
C LYS A 232 24.62 -1.35 -1.45
N ARG A 233 23.73 -1.05 -2.40
CA ARG A 233 23.78 -1.64 -3.75
C ARG A 233 24.79 -0.84 -4.56
N TYR A 234 25.83 -1.49 -5.05
CA TYR A 234 26.60 -0.96 -6.17
C TYR A 234 25.68 -0.95 -7.40
N SER A 235 25.70 0.14 -8.18
CA SER A 235 24.82 0.30 -9.33
C SER A 235 25.11 -0.80 -10.36
N ASN A 236 24.18 -1.73 -10.56
CA ASN A 236 24.14 -2.49 -11.79
C ASN A 236 23.48 -1.61 -12.85
N ASP A 237 24.26 -1.26 -13.86
CA ASP A 237 23.93 -0.39 -14.98
C ASP A 237 23.00 -1.09 -15.99
N SER A 238 21.90 -1.68 -15.53
CA SER A 238 20.94 -2.38 -16.40
C SER A 238 19.95 -1.39 -17.02
N LYS A 239 20.46 -0.39 -17.76
CA LYS A 239 19.68 0.36 -18.75
C LYS A 239 19.61 -0.46 -20.04
N LYS A 240 18.66 -1.40 -20.11
CA LYS A 240 18.05 -1.99 -21.32
C LYS A 240 17.58 -3.41 -20.99
N ALA A 241 16.35 -3.50 -20.51
CA ALA A 241 15.54 -4.69 -20.73
C ALA A 241 14.14 -4.19 -21.12
N ILE A 242 14.03 -3.71 -22.35
CA ILE A 242 12.76 -3.76 -23.07
C ILE A 242 12.59 -5.25 -23.35
N GLY A 243 11.88 -5.94 -22.45
CA GLY A 243 11.52 -7.33 -22.63
C GLY A 243 10.55 -7.42 -23.81
N ILE A 244 11.05 -8.03 -24.89
CA ILE A 244 10.27 -8.72 -25.92
C ILE A 244 9.44 -9.81 -25.24
#